data_AF-W9XFU8-F1
#
_entry.id   AF-W9XFU8-F1
#
_cell.length_a   1.000
_cell.length_b   1.000
_cell.length_c   1.000
_cell.angle_alpha   90.00
_cell.angle_beta   90.00
_cell.angle_gamma   90.00
#
_symmetry.space_group_name_H-M   'P 1'
#
loop_
_entity.id
_entity.type
_entity.pdbx_description
1 polymer ?
#
loop_
_entity_poly.entity_id
_entity_poly.type
_entity_poly.pdbx_seq_one_letter_code
_entity_poly.pdbx_strand_id
1 'polypeptide(L)'
;MAQHHSSSANARIDGAGSEGKIRAAHLLVKHKDSRRPSSWRETSITRSKEEAIQMLKGYEEQIRSGEKTLGDLAVSESDCSSARKRGDLGFFGKGQMQKEFEDAAFALQPGELSGVVETASGVHLIQRIQ
;
A
#
# COMPACT_ATOMS: atom_id res chain seq x y z
N MET A 1 -31.94 -54.09 0.34
CA MET A 1 -32.18 -52.62 0.24
C MET A 1 -31.34 -52.00 1.35
N ALA A 2 -30.19 -51.38 1.10
CA ALA A 2 -30.04 -50.15 0.32
C ALA A 2 -28.73 -50.14 -0.48
N GLN A 3 -28.85 -49.69 -1.73
CA GLN A 3 -27.76 -49.17 -2.57
C GLN A 3 -27.58 -47.69 -2.20
N HIS A 4 -26.36 -47.19 -2.04
CA HIS A 4 -25.99 -45.77 -2.24
C HIS A 4 -24.54 -45.78 -2.77
N HIS A 5 -24.33 -45.79 -4.10
CA HIS A 5 -24.02 -44.64 -4.95
C HIS A 5 -22.79 -43.82 -4.53
N SER A 6 -21.68 -44.08 -5.24
CA SER A 6 -20.53 -43.20 -5.41
C SER A 6 -20.95 -41.89 -6.09
N SER A 7 -20.40 -40.75 -5.65
CA SER A 7 -20.23 -39.56 -6.48
C SER A 7 -19.11 -38.70 -5.92
N SER A 8 -18.14 -38.46 -6.79
CA SER A 8 -16.97 -37.61 -6.61
C SER A 8 -17.38 -36.15 -6.48
N ALA A 9 -16.82 -35.43 -5.50
CA ALA A 9 -16.75 -33.98 -5.53
C ALA A 9 -15.48 -33.52 -4.81
N ASN A 10 -14.42 -33.43 -5.61
CA ASN A 10 -13.22 -32.65 -5.36
C ASN A 10 -13.61 -31.18 -5.14
N ALA A 11 -13.72 -30.74 -3.89
CA ALA A 11 -13.81 -29.33 -3.54
C ALA A 11 -12.53 -28.97 -2.79
N ARG A 12 -11.63 -28.33 -3.55
CA ARG A 12 -10.37 -27.76 -3.10
C ARG A 12 -10.66 -26.80 -1.94
N ILE A 13 -9.88 -26.90 -0.88
CA ILE A 13 -9.87 -25.93 0.21
C ILE A 13 -9.08 -24.71 -0.32
N ASP A 14 -9.72 -23.92 -1.18
CA ASP A 14 -9.20 -22.65 -1.65
C ASP A 14 -9.94 -21.52 -0.92
N GLY A 15 -9.21 -20.84 -0.03
CA GLY A 15 -9.55 -19.49 0.43
C GLY A 15 -10.56 -19.39 1.57
N ALA A 16 -10.12 -19.67 2.80
CA ALA A 16 -10.72 -19.04 3.97
C ALA A 16 -10.52 -17.52 3.87
N GLY A 17 -11.49 -16.84 3.25
CA GLY A 17 -11.49 -15.39 3.04
C GLY A 17 -11.35 -14.65 4.37
N SER A 18 -10.34 -13.81 4.47
CA SER A 18 -10.27 -12.75 5.47
C SER A 18 -11.37 -11.74 5.14
N GLU A 19 -12.58 -11.95 5.64
CA GLU A 19 -13.74 -11.07 5.41
C GLU A 19 -13.37 -9.59 5.65
N GLY A 20 -13.20 -8.83 4.56
CA GLY A 20 -13.03 -7.38 4.57
C GLY A 20 -11.61 -6.82 4.81
N LYS A 21 -10.55 -7.63 4.81
CA LYS A 21 -9.16 -7.14 4.94
C LYS A 21 -8.40 -7.19 3.62
N ILE A 22 -7.60 -6.16 3.37
CA ILE A 22 -6.72 -6.06 2.20
C ILE A 22 -5.25 -6.03 2.65
N ARG A 23 -4.34 -6.44 1.78
CA ARG A 23 -2.91 -6.26 2.00
C ARG A 23 -2.41 -5.21 1.02
N ALA A 24 -1.77 -4.16 1.53
CA ALA A 24 -1.18 -3.14 0.68
C ALA A 24 0.23 -2.77 1.15
N ALA A 25 1.04 -2.35 0.19
CA ALA A 25 2.28 -1.65 0.44
C ALA A 25 2.11 -0.17 0.12
N HIS A 26 2.90 0.68 0.78
CA HIS A 26 2.90 2.11 0.49
C HIS A 26 4.31 2.70 0.44
N LEU A 27 4.40 3.82 -0.26
CA LEU A 27 5.54 4.71 -0.22
C LEU A 27 5.05 6.07 0.28
N LEU A 28 5.44 6.41 1.50
CA LEU A 28 5.17 7.71 2.11
C LEU A 28 6.33 8.67 1.83
N VAL A 29 6.05 9.84 1.27
CA VAL A 29 6.94 11.00 1.24
C VAL A 29 6.33 12.10 2.11
N LYS A 30 7.08 12.53 3.11
CA LYS A 30 6.66 13.61 4.00
C LYS A 30 7.06 14.97 3.45
N HIS A 31 6.37 16.00 3.91
CA HIS A 31 6.63 17.41 3.64
C HIS A 31 6.55 18.22 4.94
N LYS A 32 6.90 19.51 4.87
CA LYS A 32 6.90 20.44 6.01
C LYS A 32 5.56 20.51 6.76
N ASP A 33 4.43 20.33 6.06
CA ASP A 33 3.08 20.38 6.63
C ASP A 33 2.58 19.00 7.10
N SER A 34 3.40 17.95 6.98
CA SER A 34 3.08 16.64 7.55
C SER A 34 3.03 16.71 9.07
N ARG A 35 2.11 15.98 9.72
CA ARG A 35 1.93 15.97 11.18
C ARG A 35 3.21 15.73 11.98
N ARG A 36 4.16 15.00 11.40
CA ARG A 36 5.52 14.78 11.93
C ARG A 36 6.52 14.95 10.78
N PRO A 37 7.09 16.15 10.54
CA PRO A 37 8.03 16.43 9.45
C PRO A 37 9.44 15.92 9.80
N SER A 38 9.53 14.63 10.10
CA SER A 38 10.73 13.93 10.51
C SER A 38 10.56 12.43 10.25
N SER A 39 11.59 11.78 9.74
CA SER A 39 11.61 10.35 9.43
C SER A 39 12.96 9.73 9.83
N TRP A 40 13.09 8.43 9.59
CA TRP A 40 14.36 7.73 9.76
C TRP A 40 15.42 8.17 8.73
N ARG A 41 15.00 8.78 7.61
CA ARG A 41 15.88 9.30 6.55
C ARG A 41 16.35 10.72 6.86
N GLU A 42 15.42 11.54 7.36
CA GLU A 42 15.66 12.96 7.54
C GLU A 42 15.07 13.45 8.86
N THR A 43 15.94 14.00 9.71
CA THR A 43 15.55 14.53 11.03
C THR A 43 14.54 15.68 10.91
N SER A 44 14.66 16.53 9.90
CA SER A 44 13.80 17.70 9.71
C SER A 44 13.47 17.90 8.25
N ILE A 45 12.20 17.65 7.90
CA ILE A 45 11.71 17.66 6.53
C ILE A 45 11.17 19.05 6.20
N THR A 46 11.87 19.77 5.32
CA THR A 46 11.55 21.16 4.94
C THR A 46 10.91 21.29 3.57
N ARG A 47 10.95 20.23 2.76
CA ARG A 47 10.37 20.20 1.41
C ARG A 47 8.88 20.53 1.42
N SER A 48 8.42 21.21 0.40
CA SER A 48 7.01 21.59 0.26
C SER A 48 6.15 20.41 -0.16
N LYS A 49 4.84 20.51 0.10
CA LYS A 49 3.87 19.49 -0.33
C LYS A 49 3.94 19.23 -1.84
N GLU A 50 4.06 20.27 -2.65
CA GLU A 50 4.20 20.17 -4.10
C GLU A 50 5.45 19.39 -4.50
N GLU A 51 6.60 19.64 -3.86
CA GLU A 51 7.82 18.88 -4.12
C GLU A 51 7.64 17.40 -3.77
N ALA A 52 7.00 17.11 -2.63
CA ALA A 52 6.71 15.73 -2.25
C ALA A 52 5.79 15.03 -3.29
N ILE A 53 4.79 15.74 -3.82
CA ILE A 53 3.92 15.23 -4.90
C ILE A 53 4.73 14.99 -6.19
N GLN A 54 5.61 15.91 -6.58
CA GLN A 54 6.44 15.76 -7.78
C GLN A 54 7.39 14.57 -7.66
N MET A 55 8.03 14.39 -6.50
CA MET A 55 8.86 13.22 -6.22
C MET A 55 8.04 11.93 -6.33
N LEU A 56 6.85 11.92 -5.73
CA LEU A 56 5.97 10.76 -5.75
C LEU A 56 5.47 10.41 -7.16
N LYS A 57 5.19 11.42 -8.00
CA LYS A 57 4.84 11.23 -9.41
C LYS A 57 5.99 10.62 -10.21
N GLY A 58 7.23 11.07 -9.99
CA GLY A 58 8.40 10.46 -10.62
C GLY A 58 8.56 8.97 -10.24
N TYR A 59 8.31 8.64 -8.97
CA TYR A 59 8.29 7.24 -8.50
C TYR A 59 7.14 6.44 -9.11
N GLU A 60 5.95 7.04 -9.22
CA GLU A 60 4.79 6.43 -9.87
C GLU A 60 5.11 6.07 -11.33
N GLU A 61 5.72 6.99 -12.08
CA GLU A 61 6.12 6.75 -13.48
C GLU A 61 7.13 5.60 -13.59
N GLN A 62 8.15 5.55 -12.73
CA GLN A 62 9.13 4.46 -12.69
C GLN A 62 8.51 3.10 -12.34
N ILE A 63 7.44 3.08 -11.53
CA ILE A 63 6.72 1.86 -11.20
C ILE A 63 5.83 1.43 -12.37
N ARG A 64 5.15 2.39 -13.01
CA ARG A 64 4.30 2.14 -14.19
C ARG A 64 5.10 1.70 -15.41
N SER A 65 6.31 2.22 -15.59
CA SER A 65 7.24 1.81 -16.66
C SER A 65 7.86 0.43 -16.40
N GLY A 66 7.79 -0.06 -15.16
CA GLY A 66 8.40 -1.32 -14.74
C GLY A 66 9.90 -1.23 -14.48
N GLU A 67 10.48 -0.02 -14.46
CA GLU A 67 11.89 0.21 -14.14
C GLU A 67 12.21 -0.14 -12.68
N LYS A 68 11.28 0.19 -11.78
CA LYS A 68 11.40 -0.07 -10.34
C LYS A 68 10.08 -0.61 -9.78
N THR A 69 10.17 -1.26 -8.63
CA THR A 69 8.97 -1.69 -7.89
C THR A 69 8.71 -0.73 -6.73
N LEU A 70 7.45 -0.60 -6.31
CA LEU A 70 7.11 0.20 -5.12
C LEU A 70 7.92 -0.26 -3.91
N GLY A 71 8.18 -1.56 -3.79
CA GLY A 71 8.99 -2.12 -2.72
C GLY A 71 10.44 -1.65 -2.71
N ASP A 72 11.08 -1.54 -3.88
CA ASP A 72 12.46 -1.04 -4.02
C ASP A 72 12.55 0.43 -3.64
N LEU A 73 11.63 1.23 -4.18
CA LEU A 73 11.54 2.66 -3.88
C LEU A 73 11.16 2.90 -2.41
N ALA A 74 10.27 2.09 -1.83
CA ALA A 74 9.88 2.25 -0.45
C ALA A 74 11.05 2.00 0.53
N VAL A 75 11.98 1.10 0.23
CA VAL A 75 13.17 0.85 1.06
C VAL A 75 14.07 2.09 1.11
N SER A 76 14.29 2.73 -0.03
CA SER A 76 15.27 3.82 -0.16
C SER A 76 14.67 5.20 0.09
N GLU A 77 13.42 5.42 -0.34
CA GLU A 77 12.79 6.73 -0.42
C GLU A 77 11.67 6.95 0.60
N SER A 78 11.05 5.89 1.14
CA SER A 78 9.92 6.09 2.04
C SER A 78 10.34 6.64 3.41
N ASP A 79 9.65 7.70 3.83
CA ASP A 79 9.72 8.28 5.17
C ASP A 79 8.97 7.47 6.24
N CYS A 80 8.38 6.32 5.88
CA CYS A 80 7.74 5.40 6.83
C CYS A 80 8.72 4.31 7.29
N SER A 81 8.58 3.85 8.53
CA SER A 81 9.34 2.70 9.04
C SER A 81 9.02 1.38 8.33
N SER A 82 7.90 1.31 7.60
CA SER A 82 7.56 0.18 6.72
C SER A 82 8.52 0.04 5.54
N ALA A 83 9.38 1.03 5.26
CA ALA A 83 10.49 0.92 4.32
C ALA A 83 11.29 -0.37 4.49
N ARG A 84 11.55 -0.79 5.74
CA ARG A 84 12.26 -2.04 6.08
C ARG A 84 11.58 -3.31 5.55
N LYS A 85 10.27 -3.25 5.31
CA LYS A 85 9.45 -4.32 4.76
C LYS A 85 9.03 -4.02 3.33
N ARG A 86 9.82 -3.24 2.58
CA ARG A 86 9.49 -2.85 1.20
C ARG A 86 8.13 -2.15 1.11
N GLY A 87 7.81 -1.33 2.10
CA GLY A 87 6.55 -0.60 2.17
C GLY A 87 5.34 -1.43 2.63
N ASP A 88 5.47 -2.75 2.82
CA ASP A 88 4.37 -3.64 3.21
C ASP A 88 3.81 -3.28 4.60
N LEU A 89 2.51 -2.99 4.65
CA LEU A 89 1.78 -2.71 5.88
C LEU A 89 1.13 -3.97 6.46
N GLY A 90 1.17 -5.09 5.74
CA GLY A 90 0.44 -6.30 6.09
C GLY A 90 -1.05 -6.19 5.82
N PHE A 91 -1.84 -7.09 6.40
CA PHE A 91 -3.29 -7.07 6.24
C PHE A 91 -3.94 -6.07 7.17
N PHE A 92 -4.77 -5.19 6.62
CA PHE A 92 -5.60 -4.25 7.38
C PHE A 92 -7.03 -4.24 6.87
N GLY A 93 -7.97 -4.02 7.78
CA GLY A 93 -9.39 -3.81 7.52
C GLY A 93 -9.78 -2.35 7.62
N LYS A 94 -11.08 -2.09 7.41
CA LYS A 94 -11.65 -0.75 7.57
C LYS A 94 -11.55 -0.24 9.01
N GLY A 95 -11.30 1.06 9.19
CA GLY A 95 -11.10 1.73 10.46
C GLY A 95 -9.71 1.56 11.09
N GLN A 96 -8.77 0.89 10.41
CA GLN A 96 -7.40 0.70 10.92
C GLN A 96 -6.39 1.71 10.38
N MET A 97 -6.71 2.39 9.27
CA MET A 97 -5.85 3.38 8.60
C MET A 97 -6.56 4.74 8.53
N GLN A 98 -5.84 5.78 8.11
CA GLN A 98 -6.45 7.09 7.82
C GLN A 98 -7.48 6.93 6.70
N LYS A 99 -8.60 7.67 6.80
CA LYS A 99 -9.74 7.51 5.91
C LYS A 99 -9.35 7.67 4.43
N GLU A 100 -8.57 8.68 4.10
CA GLU A 100 -8.09 8.92 2.74
C GLU A 100 -7.21 7.79 2.21
N PHE A 101 -6.34 7.22 3.05
CA PHE A 101 -5.49 6.08 2.69
C PHE A 101 -6.32 4.82 2.48
N GLU A 102 -7.24 4.56 3.40
CA GLU A 102 -8.12 3.41 3.36
C GLU A 102 -9.01 3.42 2.12
N ASP A 103 -9.69 4.53 1.85
CA ASP A 103 -10.59 4.67 0.71
C ASP A 103 -9.86 4.38 -0.61
N ALA A 104 -8.67 4.97 -0.78
CA ALA A 104 -7.81 4.69 -1.92
C ALA A 104 -7.37 3.23 -1.99
N ALA A 105 -6.87 2.64 -0.90
CA ALA A 105 -6.38 1.27 -0.91
C ALA A 105 -7.49 0.23 -1.18
N PHE A 106 -8.70 0.46 -0.66
CA PHE A 106 -9.86 -0.41 -0.89
C PHE A 106 -10.48 -0.22 -2.29
N ALA A 107 -10.32 0.95 -2.91
CA ALA A 107 -10.75 1.19 -4.28
C ALA A 107 -9.88 0.47 -5.33
N LEU A 108 -8.62 0.17 -5.00
CA LEU A 108 -7.69 -0.54 -5.89
C LEU A 108 -8.03 -2.02 -6.03
N GLN A 109 -7.74 -2.58 -7.19
CA GLN A 109 -7.72 -4.03 -7.40
C GLN A 109 -6.39 -4.65 -6.95
N PRO A 110 -6.34 -5.95 -6.63
CA PRO A 110 -5.09 -6.63 -6.33
C PRO A 110 -4.08 -6.49 -7.48
N GLY A 111 -2.87 -6.02 -7.17
CA GLY A 111 -1.81 -5.70 -8.13
C GLY A 111 -1.82 -4.25 -8.62
N GLU A 112 -2.88 -3.49 -8.35
CA GLU A 112 -3.04 -2.12 -8.84
C GLU A 112 -2.29 -1.10 -7.96
N LEU A 113 -1.79 -0.07 -8.63
CA LEU A 113 -1.11 1.08 -8.02
C LEU A 113 -2.06 2.28 -8.01
N SER A 114 -2.20 2.94 -6.87
CA SER A 114 -2.94 4.19 -6.75
C SER A 114 -2.20 5.35 -7.40
N GLY A 115 -2.92 6.44 -7.63
CA GLY A 115 -2.29 7.74 -7.77
C GLY A 115 -1.76 8.27 -6.43
N VAL A 116 -1.35 9.53 -6.44
CA VAL A 116 -0.91 10.25 -5.24
C VAL A 116 -2.09 10.45 -4.27
N VAL A 117 -1.98 9.87 -3.08
CA VAL A 117 -2.96 9.98 -2.00
C VAL A 117 -2.41 10.87 -0.91
N GLU A 118 -3.15 11.91 -0.56
CA GLU A 118 -2.73 12.87 0.45
C GLU A 118 -3.39 12.51 1.79
N THR A 119 -2.61 12.54 2.87
CA THR A 119 -3.10 12.34 4.24
C THR A 119 -2.44 13.32 5.19
N ALA A 120 -2.88 13.36 6.45
CA ALA A 120 -2.21 14.16 7.48
C ALA A 120 -0.75 13.76 7.75
N SER A 121 -0.35 12.54 7.34
CA SER A 121 1.03 12.06 7.49
C SER A 121 1.96 12.53 6.37
N GLY A 122 1.43 12.98 5.23
CA GLY A 122 2.18 13.29 4.02
C GLY A 122 1.47 12.76 2.78
N VAL A 123 2.23 12.54 1.71
CA VAL A 123 1.72 11.98 0.45
C VAL A 123 2.14 10.54 0.29
N HIS A 124 1.23 9.71 -0.20
CA HIS A 124 1.34 8.26 -0.24
C HIS A 124 1.07 7.76 -1.65
N LEU A 125 1.91 6.82 -2.07
CA LEU A 125 1.61 5.95 -3.20
C LEU A 125 1.28 4.58 -2.64
N ILE A 126 0.16 4.00 -3.03
CA ILE A 126 -0.38 2.77 -2.45
C ILE A 126 -0.43 1.71 -3.55
N GLN A 127 0.08 0.53 -3.26
CA GLN A 127 -0.11 -0.64 -4.13
C GLN A 127 -0.85 -1.71 -3.35
N ARG A 128 -1.99 -2.15 -3.89
CA ARG A 128 -2.70 -3.28 -3.30
C ARG A 128 -2.03 -4.57 -3.76
N ILE A 129 -1.66 -5.42 -2.80
CA ILE A 129 -1.06 -6.72 -3.04
C ILE A 129 -2.15 -7.81 -3.06
N GLN A 130 -3.11 -7.75 -2.15
CA GLN A 130 -4.26 -8.66 -2.04
C GLN A 130 -5.54 -7.92 -1.64
#